data_AF-A0A923YZ00-F1
#
_entry.id   AF-A0A923YZ00-F1
#
_cell.length_a   1.000
_cell.length_b   1.000
_cell.length_c   1.000
_cell.angle_alpha   90.00
_cell.angle_beta   90.00
_cell.angle_gamma   90.00
#
_symmetry.space_group_name_H-M   'P 1'
#
loop_
_entity.id
_entity.type
_entity.pdbx_description
1 polymer ?
#
loop_
_entity_poly.entity_id
_entity_poly.type
_entity_poly.pdbx_seq_one_letter_code
_entity_poly.pdbx_strand_id
1 'polypeptide(L)'
;MPYQSLKDLPKGVQHVLPEHTEEIYLAAFNSAYEEYKEPSKRRGDESREVVAHKVAWAAVEHVYEKDALGKWVKKVKTNNL
;
A
#
# COMPACT_ATOMS: atom_id res chain seq x y z
N MET A 1 0.84 13.35 -4.98
CA MET A 1 1.70 13.13 -6.18
C MET A 1 2.23 11.70 -6.15
N PRO A 2 2.59 11.05 -7.28
CA PRO A 2 3.22 9.72 -7.23
C PRO A 2 4.58 9.81 -6.53
N TYR A 3 4.98 8.72 -5.85
CA TYR A 3 6.26 8.64 -5.16
C TYR A 3 7.37 8.28 -6.15
N GLN A 4 8.51 8.98 -6.07
CA GLN A 4 9.66 8.73 -6.94
C GLN A 4 10.59 7.65 -6.37
N SER A 5 10.64 7.54 -5.05
CA SER A 5 11.48 6.59 -4.34
C SER A 5 10.88 6.18 -2.99
N LEU A 6 11.42 5.12 -2.38
CA LEU A 6 11.01 4.67 -1.03
C LEU A 6 11.17 5.78 0.02
N LYS A 7 12.16 6.68 -0.17
CA LYS A 7 12.43 7.81 0.73
C LYS A 7 11.37 8.90 0.67
N ASP A 8 10.48 8.87 -0.32
CA ASP A 8 9.38 9.81 -0.46
C ASP A 8 8.08 9.31 0.20
N LEU A 9 8.05 8.04 0.62
CA LEU A 9 6.89 7.43 1.28
C LEU A 9 6.56 8.13 2.61
N PRO A 10 5.30 8.00 3.09
CA PRO A 10 4.94 8.53 4.41
C PRO A 10 5.78 7.87 5.51
N LYS A 11 6.14 8.64 6.55
CA LYS A 11 6.94 8.13 7.70
C LYS A 11 6.33 6.91 8.40
N GLY A 12 5.01 6.73 8.34
CA GLY A 12 4.34 5.54 8.90
C GLY A 12 4.48 4.28 8.04
N VAL A 13 4.94 4.43 6.80
CA VAL A 13 5.30 3.33 5.89
C VAL A 13 6.81 3.08 5.97
N GLN A 14 7.60 4.15 6.02
CA GLN A 14 9.05 4.08 6.18
C GLN A 14 9.44 3.49 7.54
N HIS A 15 10.44 2.60 7.57
CA HIS A 15 11.07 2.08 8.80
C HIS A 15 10.20 1.24 9.75
N VAL A 16 8.91 1.07 9.48
CA VAL A 16 8.00 0.24 10.32
C VAL A 16 7.77 -1.16 9.73
N LEU A 17 8.24 -1.39 8.50
CA LEU A 17 7.91 -2.55 7.70
C LEU A 17 9.17 -3.33 7.26
N PRO A 18 9.07 -4.64 7.01
CA PRO A 18 10.09 -5.37 6.26
C PRO A 18 10.40 -4.69 4.93
N GLU A 19 11.65 -4.74 4.45
CA GLU A 19 12.16 -3.98 3.29
C GLU A 19 11.24 -4.07 2.05
N HIS A 20 10.70 -5.25 1.77
CA HIS A 20 9.86 -5.48 0.58
C HIS A 20 8.45 -4.87 0.67
N THR A 21 8.05 -4.36 1.84
CA THR A 21 6.70 -3.81 2.05
C THR A 21 6.58 -2.38 1.51
N GLU A 22 7.66 -1.60 1.62
CA GLU A 22 7.73 -0.24 1.09
C GLU A 22 7.64 -0.25 -0.45
N GLU A 23 8.25 -1.25 -1.10
CA GLU A 23 8.21 -1.45 -2.54
C GLU A 23 6.80 -1.76 -3.05
N ILE A 24 6.08 -2.66 -2.37
CA ILE A 24 4.68 -3.00 -2.68
C ILE A 24 3.82 -1.75 -2.55
N TYR A 25 4.01 -0.99 -1.46
CA TYR A 25 3.27 0.23 -1.23
C TYR A 25 3.50 1.25 -2.35
N LEU A 26 4.76 1.51 -2.70
CA LEU A 26 5.13 2.47 -3.74
C LEU A 26 4.55 2.07 -5.11
N ALA A 27 4.70 0.80 -5.49
CA ALA A 27 4.19 0.28 -6.75
C ALA A 27 2.65 0.38 -6.82
N ALA A 28 1.96 -0.08 -5.77
CA ALA A 28 0.50 -0.06 -5.71
C ALA A 28 -0.05 1.37 -5.65
N PHE A 29 0.59 2.28 -4.89
CA PHE A 29 0.22 3.68 -4.84
C PHE A 29 0.35 4.32 -6.22
N ASN A 30 1.51 4.20 -6.88
CA ASN A 30 1.73 4.84 -8.17
C ASN A 30 0.78 4.29 -9.24
N SER A 31 0.54 2.97 -9.25
CA SER A 31 -0.44 2.35 -10.15
C SER A 31 -1.85 2.87 -9.89
N ALA A 32 -2.30 2.89 -8.63
CA ALA A 32 -3.63 3.39 -8.27
C ALA A 32 -3.78 4.88 -8.53
N TYR A 33 -2.73 5.67 -8.25
CA TYR A 33 -2.70 7.07 -8.61
C TYR A 33 -2.97 7.17 -10.12
N GLU A 34 -2.20 6.52 -10.99
CA GLU A 34 -2.43 6.57 -12.44
C GLU A 34 -3.81 6.07 -12.89
N GLU A 35 -4.33 5.00 -12.29
CA GLU A 35 -5.66 4.46 -12.63
C GLU A 35 -6.79 5.46 -12.32
N TYR A 36 -6.73 6.10 -11.15
CA TYR A 36 -7.78 6.99 -10.63
C TYR A 36 -7.57 8.47 -11.00
N LYS A 37 -6.91 8.76 -12.13
CA LYS A 37 -6.80 10.13 -12.70
C LYS A 37 -8.15 10.80 -12.85
N GLU A 38 -9.06 10.11 -13.52
CA GLU A 38 -10.39 10.60 -13.84
C GLU A 38 -11.30 10.50 -12.61
N PRO A 39 -11.99 11.60 -12.21
CA PRO A 39 -12.94 11.56 -11.10
C PRO A 39 -14.03 10.50 -11.23
N SER A 40 -14.51 10.25 -12.45
CA SER A 40 -15.52 9.24 -12.75
C SER A 40 -15.09 7.80 -12.45
N LYS A 41 -13.79 7.53 -12.37
CA LYS A 41 -13.25 6.22 -11.97
C LYS A 41 -13.20 6.04 -10.46
N ARG A 42 -13.35 7.10 -9.67
CA ARG A 42 -13.32 7.06 -8.20
C ARG A 42 -14.72 6.82 -7.66
N ARG A 43 -14.82 6.08 -6.55
CA ARG A 43 -16.09 5.89 -5.84
C ARG A 43 -16.28 7.05 -4.85
N GLY A 44 -17.31 7.86 -5.09
CA GLY A 44 -17.62 9.02 -4.24
C GLY A 44 -16.69 10.21 -4.48
N ASP A 45 -16.65 11.14 -3.53
CA ASP A 45 -15.92 12.41 -3.64
C ASP A 45 -14.48 12.34 -3.10
N GLU A 46 -13.95 11.13 -2.92
CA GLU A 46 -12.60 10.96 -2.39
C GLU A 46 -11.56 11.48 -3.38
N SER A 47 -10.51 12.11 -2.85
CA SER A 47 -9.39 12.55 -3.67
C SER A 47 -8.66 11.33 -4.24
N ARG A 48 -8.09 11.51 -5.43
CA ARG A 48 -7.22 10.52 -6.08
C ARG A 48 -6.14 9.97 -5.16
N GLU A 49 -5.54 10.85 -4.36
CA GLU A 49 -4.48 10.49 -3.42
C GLU A 49 -4.98 9.62 -2.27
N VAL A 50 -6.16 9.93 -1.71
CA VAL A 50 -6.80 9.11 -0.67
C VAL A 50 -7.09 7.71 -1.19
N VAL A 51 -7.64 7.60 -2.40
CA VAL A 51 -7.91 6.29 -3.03
C VAL A 51 -6.61 5.51 -3.25
N ALA A 52 -5.57 6.16 -3.76
CA ALA A 52 -4.28 5.52 -4.00
C ALA A 52 -3.63 4.99 -2.70
N HIS A 53 -3.73 5.74 -1.60
CA HIS A 53 -3.27 5.28 -0.29
C HIS A 53 -4.02 4.03 0.20
N LYS A 54 -5.35 3.99 0.03
CA LYS A 54 -6.16 2.82 0.42
C LYS A 54 -5.76 1.58 -0.37
N VAL A 55 -5.57 1.72 -1.69
CA VAL A 55 -5.12 0.61 -2.54
C VAL A 55 -3.74 0.13 -2.14
N ALA A 56 -2.81 1.05 -1.87
CA ALA A 56 -1.46 0.71 -1.43
C ALA A 56 -1.44 -0.05 -0.10
N TRP A 57 -2.23 0.39 0.88
CA TRP A 57 -2.38 -0.33 2.15
C TRP A 57 -3.01 -1.71 1.96
N ALA A 58 -4.06 -1.84 1.14
CA ALA A 58 -4.67 -3.13 0.84
C ALA A 58 -3.68 -4.11 0.17
N ALA A 59 -2.80 -3.61 -0.71
CA ALA A 59 -1.76 -4.42 -1.33
C ALA A 59 -0.73 -4.92 -0.31
N VAL A 60 -0.31 -4.05 0.62
CA VAL A 60 0.55 -4.42 1.75
C VAL A 60 -0.14 -5.49 2.62
N GLU A 61 -1.39 -5.25 3.01
CA GLU A 61 -2.19 -6.18 3.80
C GLU A 61 -2.47 -7.51 3.10
N HIS A 62 -2.35 -7.58 1.77
CA HIS A 62 -2.49 -8.84 1.05
C HIS A 62 -1.27 -9.76 1.24
N VAL A 63 -0.09 -9.18 1.45
CA VAL A 63 1.18 -9.92 1.57
C VAL A 63 1.68 -9.97 3.02
N TYR A 64 1.29 -9.00 3.85
CA TYR A 64 1.69 -8.86 5.23
C TYR A 64 0.48 -8.73 6.15
N GLU A 65 0.67 -9.10 7.40
CA GLU A 65 -0.31 -8.90 8.46
C GLU A 65 0.40 -8.44 9.73
N LYS A 66 -0.34 -7.83 10.65
CA LYS A 66 0.19 -7.53 11.98
C LYS A 66 0.08 -8.77 12.86
N ASP A 67 1.18 -9.12 13.52
CA ASP A 67 1.21 -10.15 14.55
C ASP A 67 0.50 -9.68 15.83
N ALA A 68 0.46 -10.55 16.86
CA ALA A 68 -0.14 -10.24 18.15
C ALA A 68 0.51 -9.04 18.88
N LEU A 69 1.72 -8.64 18.48
CA LEU A 69 2.46 -7.50 19.02
C LEU A 69 2.30 -6.24 18.15
N GLY A 70 1.49 -6.31 17.08
CA GLY A 70 1.25 -5.22 16.15
C GLY A 70 2.36 -5.02 15.12
N LYS A 71 3.31 -5.96 14.99
CA LYS A 71 4.40 -5.89 14.02
C LYS A 71 3.99 -6.51 12.70
N TRP A 72 4.36 -5.87 11.60
CA TRP A 72 4.10 -6.42 10.27
C TRP A 72 5.00 -7.62 10.00
N VAL A 73 4.37 -8.77 9.77
CA VAL A 73 4.99 -10.04 9.42
C VAL A 73 4.44 -10.51 8.08
N LYS A 74 5.26 -11.19 7.29
CA LYS A 74 4.82 -11.74 5.99
C LYS A 74 3.74 -12.78 6.26
N LYS A 75 2.59 -12.67 5.59
CA LYS A 75 1.54 -13.68 5.64
C LYS A 75 2.12 -15.00 5.18
N VAL A 76 2.06 -16.00 6.04
CA VAL A 76 2.37 -17.38 5.65
C VAL A 76 1.15 -17.87 4.87
N LYS A 77 1.27 -18.01 3.55
CA LYS A 77 0.27 -18.76 2.78
C LYS A 77 0.46 -20.24 3.16
N THR A 78 -0.30 -20.70 4.14
CA THR A 78 -0.46 -22.14 4.37
C THR A 78 -1.22 -22.68 3.17
N ASN A 79 -0.49 -23.21 2.19
CA ASN A 79 -1.09 -24.09 1.20
C ASN A 79 -1.51 -25.36 1.94
N ASN A 80 -2.75 -25.38 2.44
CA ASN A 80 -3.37 -26.62 2.86
C ASN A 80 -3.69 -27.40 1.58
N LEU A 81 -2.80 -28.34 1.25
CA LEU A 81 -3.02 -29.45 0.33
C LEU A 81 -3.34 -30.71 1.14
#